data_AF-A0A3D6EQF9-F1
#
_entry.id   AF-A0A3D6EQF9-F1
#
_cell.length_a   1.000
_cell.length_b   1.000
_cell.length_c   1.000
_cell.angle_alpha   90.00
_cell.angle_beta   90.00
_cell.angle_gamma   90.00
#
_symmetry.space_group_name_H-M   'P 1'
#
loop_
_entity.id
_entity.type
_entity.pdbx_description
1 polymer ?
#
loop_
_entity_poly.entity_id
_entity_poly.type
_entity_poly.pdbx_seq_one_letter_code
_entity_poly.pdbx_strand_id
1 'polypeptide(L)'
;IVVEFKGKRFFPGSKIITTFDGYHINGVRIEGTRTVTNVTGSTTNAPKFEIVLEDGRATWPDETFATREGSHTREWIRAASPLEDEWIVEGSATGSNRNGTLYQVEITKPLVYKRECAISNRVFMAVEGTKVLTVENVSPITIDYGTGECDRIVTISINGQSRSVIVRGE
;
A
#
# COMPACT_ATOMS: atom_id res chain seq x y z
N ILE A 1 14.92 4.32 -13.81
CA ILE A 1 13.49 3.91 -13.77
C ILE A 1 13.03 3.69 -15.20
N VAL A 2 12.44 2.53 -15.48
CA VAL A 2 11.80 2.22 -16.76
C VAL A 2 10.32 1.98 -16.51
N VAL A 3 9.45 2.57 -17.34
CA VAL A 3 7.98 2.38 -17.25
C VAL A 3 7.47 1.86 -18.59
N GLU A 4 6.88 0.67 -18.57
CA GLU A 4 6.26 0.04 -19.73
C GLU A 4 4.72 0.08 -19.59
N PHE A 5 4.03 0.46 -20.66
CA PHE A 5 2.56 0.47 -20.72
C PHE A 5 2.09 -0.57 -21.73
N LYS A 6 1.23 -1.49 -21.29
CA LYS A 6 0.56 -2.48 -22.15
C LYS A 6 -0.93 -2.20 -22.17
N GLY A 7 -1.44 -1.67 -23.28
CA GLY A 7 -2.84 -1.28 -23.42
C GLY A 7 -3.19 0.03 -22.70
N LYS A 8 -4.47 0.43 -22.80
CA LYS A 8 -4.99 1.64 -22.16
C LYS A 8 -5.34 1.34 -20.71
N ARG A 9 -4.87 2.16 -19.77
CA ARG A 9 -4.98 1.95 -18.30
C ARG A 9 -6.34 1.45 -17.77
N PHE A 10 -7.45 1.93 -18.34
CA PHE A 10 -8.79 1.58 -17.87
C PHE A 10 -9.45 0.44 -18.65
N PHE A 11 -8.72 -0.19 -19.58
CA PHE A 11 -9.19 -1.37 -20.31
C PHE A 11 -8.78 -2.65 -19.56
N PRO A 12 -9.66 -3.67 -19.58
CA PRO A 12 -9.36 -4.99 -19.03
C PRO A 12 -8.01 -5.53 -19.52
N GLY A 13 -7.23 -6.11 -18.62
CA GLY A 13 -5.94 -6.73 -18.94
C GLY A 13 -4.79 -5.75 -19.21
N SER A 14 -5.03 -4.43 -19.18
CA SER A 14 -3.95 -3.46 -19.33
C SER A 14 -2.96 -3.53 -18.17
N LYS A 15 -1.68 -3.26 -18.45
CA LYS A 15 -0.60 -3.28 -17.47
C LYS A 15 0.23 -2.01 -17.50
N ILE A 16 0.66 -1.58 -16.32
CA ILE A 16 1.75 -0.61 -16.15
C ILE A 16 2.83 -1.32 -15.34
N ILE A 17 3.99 -1.50 -15.94
CA ILE A 17 5.14 -2.18 -15.34
C ILE A 17 6.18 -1.11 -15.07
N THR A 18 6.63 -0.99 -13.82
CA THR A 18 7.65 -0.02 -13.40
C THR A 18 8.83 -0.77 -12.82
N THR A 19 9.98 -0.68 -13.46
CA THR A 19 11.22 -1.33 -13.02
C THR A 19 12.20 -0.28 -12.53
N PHE A 20 12.73 -0.52 -11.33
CA PHE A 20 13.76 0.31 -10.72
C PHE A 20 15.13 -0.33 -10.93
N ASP A 21 15.88 0.26 -11.86
CA ASP A 21 17.26 -0.09 -12.14
C ASP A 21 18.10 1.19 -12.15
N GLY A 22 19.25 1.16 -11.47
CA GLY A 22 20.13 2.30 -11.21
C GLY A 22 19.48 3.47 -10.44
N TYR A 23 18.26 3.32 -9.92
CA TYR A 23 17.52 4.39 -9.27
C TYR A 23 17.92 4.54 -7.80
N HIS A 24 18.15 5.79 -7.38
CA HIS A 24 18.52 6.13 -6.01
C HIS A 24 17.67 7.30 -5.52
N ILE A 25 17.32 7.27 -4.23
CA ILE A 25 16.71 8.40 -3.53
C ILE A 25 17.46 8.62 -2.22
N ASN A 26 18.00 9.82 -2.01
CA ASN A 26 18.80 10.16 -0.83
C ASN A 26 19.94 9.15 -0.54
N GLY A 27 20.60 8.64 -1.59
CA GLY A 27 21.67 7.66 -1.49
C GLY A 27 21.22 6.20 -1.27
N VAL A 28 19.93 5.94 -1.08
CA VAL A 28 19.38 4.59 -1.00
C VAL A 28 19.05 4.10 -2.41
N ARG A 29 19.67 2.99 -2.83
CA ARG A 29 19.38 2.31 -4.10
C ARG A 29 18.06 1.57 -3.97
N ILE A 30 17.16 1.78 -4.92
CA ILE A 30 15.84 1.13 -4.97
C ILE A 30 15.80 0.22 -6.18
N GLU A 31 15.43 -1.03 -5.94
CA GLU A 31 15.41 -2.12 -6.90
C GLU A 31 14.04 -2.83 -6.86
N GLY A 32 13.70 -3.52 -7.95
CA GLY A 32 12.49 -4.34 -8.07
C GLY A 32 11.56 -3.90 -9.20
N THR A 33 10.53 -4.71 -9.44
CA THR A 33 9.53 -4.51 -10.48
C THR A 33 8.14 -4.43 -9.89
N ARG A 34 7.46 -3.31 -10.13
CA ARG A 34 6.07 -3.10 -9.72
C ARG A 34 5.15 -3.21 -10.94
N THR A 35 4.30 -4.22 -10.95
CA THR A 35 3.31 -4.46 -12.00
C THR A 35 1.92 -4.09 -11.49
N VAL A 36 1.23 -3.20 -12.23
CA VAL A 36 -0.18 -2.86 -11.99
C VAL A 36 -1.01 -3.39 -13.16
N THR A 37 -1.84 -4.39 -12.91
CA THR A 37 -2.73 -5.01 -13.90
C THR A 37 -4.17 -4.57 -13.65
N ASN A 38 -4.87 -4.09 -14.68
CA ASN A 38 -6.31 -3.88 -14.60
C ASN A 38 -7.02 -5.23 -14.72
N VAL A 39 -7.67 -5.66 -13.64
CA VAL A 39 -8.36 -6.96 -13.55
C VAL A 39 -9.89 -6.82 -13.65
N THR A 40 -10.40 -5.63 -13.94
CA THR A 40 -11.84 -5.44 -14.18
C THR A 40 -12.24 -6.09 -15.51
N GLY A 41 -13.37 -6.80 -15.53
CA GLY A 41 -13.88 -7.46 -16.73
C GLY A 41 -14.54 -6.54 -17.77
N SER A 42 -14.74 -5.25 -17.46
CA SER A 42 -15.43 -4.28 -18.32
C SER A 42 -14.91 -2.86 -18.10
N THR A 43 -15.04 -2.00 -19.10
CA THR A 43 -14.78 -0.55 -19.00
C THR A 43 -15.94 0.24 -18.39
N THR A 44 -17.12 -0.37 -18.24
CA THR A 44 -18.29 0.26 -17.60
C THR A 44 -18.21 0.21 -16.07
N ASN A 45 -17.62 -0.86 -15.55
CA ASN A 45 -17.46 -1.08 -14.12
C ASN A 45 -16.33 -0.19 -13.58
N ALA A 46 -16.36 0.05 -12.27
CA ALA A 46 -15.27 0.75 -11.64
C ALA A 46 -13.98 -0.10 -11.70
N PRO A 47 -12.81 0.52 -11.94
CA PRO A 47 -11.59 -0.22 -12.17
C PRO A 47 -11.03 -0.83 -10.87
N LYS A 48 -10.61 -2.07 -10.96
CA LYS A 48 -9.90 -2.85 -9.95
C LYS A 48 -8.54 -3.21 -10.50
N PHE A 49 -7.51 -2.95 -9.72
CA PHE A 49 -6.13 -3.17 -10.10
C PHE A 49 -5.49 -4.17 -9.17
N GLU A 50 -4.92 -5.24 -9.74
CA GLU A 50 -3.94 -6.06 -9.06
C GLU A 50 -2.58 -5.37 -9.12
N ILE A 51 -1.88 -5.30 -8.00
CA ILE A 51 -0.59 -4.63 -7.83
C ILE A 51 0.35 -5.64 -7.22
N VAL A 52 1.34 -6.06 -8.00
CA VAL A 52 2.40 -6.96 -7.58
C VAL A 52 3.72 -6.18 -7.52
N LEU A 53 4.47 -6.35 -6.45
CA LEU A 53 5.86 -5.92 -6.32
C LEU A 53 6.71 -7.18 -6.20
N GLU A 54 7.59 -7.36 -7.17
CA GLU A 54 8.56 -8.44 -7.28
C GLU A 54 9.99 -7.91 -7.08
N ASP A 55 10.81 -8.67 -6.36
CA ASP A 55 12.23 -8.39 -6.09
C ASP A 55 12.47 -7.00 -5.47
N GLY A 56 11.53 -6.55 -4.64
CA GLY A 56 11.59 -5.22 -4.04
C GLY A 56 12.73 -5.15 -3.03
N ARG A 57 13.68 -4.23 -3.25
CA ARG A 57 14.84 -4.07 -2.39
C ARG A 57 15.28 -2.62 -2.25
N ALA A 58 15.61 -2.23 -1.03
CA ALA A 58 16.25 -0.96 -0.72
C ALA A 58 17.64 -1.24 -0.14
N THR A 59 18.69 -0.71 -0.76
CA THR A 59 20.08 -0.88 -0.33
C THR A 59 20.65 0.48 0.11
N TRP A 60 21.14 0.57 1.34
CA TRP A 60 21.75 1.78 1.91
C TRP A 60 23.22 1.91 1.53
N PRO A 61 23.84 3.10 1.71
CA PRO A 61 25.27 3.31 1.41
C PRO A 61 26.24 2.42 2.19
N ASP A 62 25.81 1.85 3.32
CA ASP A 62 26.57 0.87 4.12
C ASP A 62 26.39 -0.58 3.63
N GLU A 63 25.77 -0.76 2.45
CA GLU A 63 25.43 -2.04 1.81
C GLU A 63 24.44 -2.92 2.58
N THR A 64 23.93 -2.46 3.73
CA THR A 64 22.78 -3.11 4.36
C THR A 64 21.53 -2.89 3.52
N PHE A 65 20.58 -3.83 3.58
CA PHE A 65 19.40 -3.79 2.73
C PHE A 65 18.16 -4.31 3.44
N ALA A 66 17.00 -3.88 2.97
CA ALA A 66 15.69 -4.40 3.34
C ALA A 66 14.96 -4.86 2.07
N THR A 67 14.11 -5.87 2.20
CA THR A 67 13.33 -6.41 1.08
C THR A 67 11.83 -6.23 1.29
N ARG A 68 11.09 -6.28 0.18
CA ARG A 68 9.64 -6.25 0.17
C ARG A 68 9.08 -6.89 -1.10
N GLU A 69 8.31 -7.94 -0.91
CA GLU A 69 7.41 -8.51 -1.90
C GLU A 69 5.97 -8.12 -1.54
N GLY A 70 5.09 -7.94 -2.51
CA GLY A 70 3.70 -7.62 -2.20
C GLY A 70 2.71 -7.95 -3.29
N SER A 71 1.50 -8.32 -2.87
CA SER A 71 0.36 -8.55 -3.75
C SER A 71 -0.87 -7.89 -3.15
N HIS A 72 -1.38 -6.86 -3.81
CA HIS A 72 -2.53 -6.10 -3.34
C HIS A 72 -3.55 -5.94 -4.45
N THR A 73 -4.82 -5.88 -4.10
CA THR A 73 -5.84 -5.34 -4.99
C THR A 73 -6.23 -3.94 -4.55
N ARG A 74 -6.44 -3.05 -5.51
CA ARG A 74 -6.95 -1.70 -5.28
C ARG A 74 -8.14 -1.44 -6.19
N GLU A 75 -9.30 -1.23 -5.60
CA GLU A 75 -10.56 -1.04 -6.29
C GLU A 75 -11.04 0.40 -6.13
N TRP A 76 -11.36 1.05 -7.25
CA TRP A 76 -11.93 2.39 -7.25
C TRP A 76 -13.43 2.25 -7.02
N ILE A 77 -13.98 2.86 -5.99
CA ILE A 77 -15.42 3.01 -5.81
C ILE A 77 -15.81 4.40 -6.28
N ARG A 78 -16.62 4.46 -7.33
CA ARG A 78 -17.13 5.73 -7.87
C ARG A 78 -18.39 6.13 -7.12
N ALA A 79 -18.41 7.37 -6.65
CA ALA A 79 -19.59 8.00 -6.09
C ALA A 79 -20.32 8.83 -7.17
N ALA A 80 -21.44 9.45 -6.79
CA ALA A 80 -22.15 10.39 -7.67
C ALA A 80 -21.30 11.65 -7.94
N SER A 81 -20.60 12.12 -6.90
CA SER A 81 -19.58 13.17 -7.01
C SER A 81 -18.20 12.54 -6.99
N PRO A 82 -17.30 12.84 -7.94
CA PRO A 82 -15.92 12.37 -7.87
C PRO A 82 -15.17 12.80 -6.61
N LEU A 83 -15.64 13.82 -5.88
CA LEU A 83 -15.06 14.24 -4.59
C LEU A 83 -15.22 13.16 -3.50
N GLU A 84 -16.27 12.36 -3.61
CA GLU A 84 -16.65 11.30 -2.66
C GLU A 84 -16.13 9.93 -3.10
N ASP A 85 -15.33 9.86 -4.17
CA ASP A 85 -14.73 8.61 -4.63
C ASP A 85 -13.82 8.00 -3.56
N GLU A 86 -13.78 6.68 -3.52
CA GLU A 86 -12.97 5.92 -2.57
C GLU A 86 -12.05 4.92 -3.28
N TRP A 87 -10.96 4.56 -2.60
CA TRP A 87 -10.19 3.36 -2.91
C TRP A 87 -10.33 2.34 -1.79
N ILE A 88 -10.66 1.12 -2.16
CA ILE A 88 -10.61 -0.04 -1.27
C ILE A 88 -9.35 -0.83 -1.60
N VAL A 89 -8.53 -1.12 -0.59
CA VAL A 89 -7.27 -1.85 -0.73
C VAL A 89 -7.27 -3.10 0.14
N GLU A 90 -6.90 -4.22 -0.46
CA GLU A 90 -6.78 -5.54 0.18
C GLU A 90 -5.46 -6.20 -0.23
N GLY A 91 -5.05 -7.23 0.50
CA GLY A 91 -3.87 -8.02 0.20
C GLY A 91 -2.77 -7.90 1.24
N SER A 92 -1.55 -8.23 0.83
CA SER A 92 -0.47 -8.55 1.75
C SER A 92 0.91 -8.25 1.20
N ALA A 93 1.89 -8.27 2.10
CA ALA A 93 3.30 -8.12 1.77
C ALA A 93 4.18 -8.89 2.73
N THR A 94 5.37 -9.28 2.27
CA THR A 94 6.39 -9.93 3.07
C THR A 94 7.75 -9.30 2.78
N GLY A 95 8.74 -9.56 3.63
CA GLY A 95 10.12 -9.14 3.38
C GLY A 95 10.99 -9.28 4.61
N SER A 96 12.18 -8.68 4.55
CA SER A 96 13.11 -8.55 5.68
C SER A 96 13.44 -7.09 5.93
N ASN A 97 13.65 -6.74 7.20
CA ASN A 97 14.21 -5.44 7.56
C ASN A 97 15.75 -5.42 7.38
N ARG A 98 16.40 -4.28 7.66
CA ARG A 98 17.87 -4.12 7.55
C ARG A 98 18.69 -5.03 8.47
N ASN A 99 18.08 -5.61 9.50
CA ASN A 99 18.70 -6.59 10.39
C ASN A 99 18.47 -8.04 9.93
N GLY A 100 17.84 -8.25 8.78
CA GLY A 100 17.47 -9.57 8.26
C GLY A 100 16.24 -10.19 8.91
N THR A 101 15.58 -9.51 9.86
CA THR A 101 14.38 -10.03 10.53
C THR A 101 13.22 -10.07 9.55
N LEU A 102 12.58 -11.23 9.43
CA LEU A 102 11.45 -11.43 8.54
C LEU A 102 10.19 -10.75 9.09
N TYR A 103 9.37 -10.22 8.17
CA TYR A 103 8.07 -9.67 8.50
C TYR A 103 7.02 -10.03 7.44
N GLN A 104 5.76 -10.02 7.86
CA GLN A 104 4.57 -10.12 7.02
C GLN A 104 3.58 -9.02 7.41
N VAL A 105 2.92 -8.45 6.43
CA VAL A 105 1.78 -7.54 6.59
C VAL A 105 0.58 -8.15 5.88
N GLU A 106 -0.54 -8.25 6.59
CA GLU A 106 -1.82 -8.72 6.05
C GLU A 106 -2.89 -7.66 6.30
N ILE A 107 -3.66 -7.29 5.27
CA ILE A 107 -4.86 -6.46 5.43
C ILE A 107 -6.01 -7.37 5.85
N THR A 108 -6.40 -7.33 7.12
CA THR A 108 -7.44 -8.20 7.69
C THR A 108 -8.85 -7.62 7.57
N LYS A 109 -8.97 -6.30 7.46
CA LYS A 109 -10.19 -5.59 7.04
C LYS A 109 -9.79 -4.60 5.95
N PRO A 110 -10.49 -4.56 4.79
CA PRO A 110 -10.10 -3.72 3.65
C PRO A 110 -9.82 -2.29 4.07
N LEU A 111 -8.71 -1.74 3.58
CA LEU A 111 -8.33 -0.36 3.87
C LEU A 111 -9.08 0.58 2.94
N VAL A 112 -9.77 1.57 3.50
CA VAL A 112 -10.54 2.56 2.74
C VAL A 112 -9.79 3.89 2.73
N TYR A 113 -9.59 4.43 1.53
CA TYR A 113 -9.03 5.76 1.31
C TYR A 113 -10.08 6.63 0.65
N LYS A 114 -10.48 7.72 1.30
CA LYS A 114 -11.48 8.64 0.75
C LYS A 114 -10.83 9.82 0.06
N ARG A 115 -11.29 10.15 -1.15
CA ARG A 115 -10.78 11.29 -1.91
C ARG A 115 -11.04 12.62 -1.21
N GLU A 116 -12.18 12.77 -0.55
CA GLU A 116 -12.51 13.96 0.25
C GLU A 116 -11.46 14.22 1.34
N CYS A 117 -11.04 13.19 2.09
CA CYS A 117 -10.07 13.32 3.17
C CYS A 117 -8.72 13.87 2.68
N ALA A 118 -8.30 13.46 1.48
CA ALA A 118 -7.09 13.96 0.84
C ALA A 118 -7.21 15.44 0.45
N ILE A 119 -8.40 15.87 -0.01
CA ILE A 119 -8.65 17.23 -0.52
C ILE A 119 -8.90 18.22 0.62
N SER A 120 -9.82 17.91 1.54
CA SER A 120 -10.27 18.83 2.59
C SER A 120 -9.33 18.87 3.79
N ASN A 121 -8.81 17.70 4.19
CA ASN A 121 -8.08 17.55 5.46
C ASN A 121 -6.59 17.23 5.25
N ARG A 122 -6.14 17.03 4.00
CA ARG A 122 -4.78 16.57 3.64
C ARG A 122 -4.41 15.23 4.28
N VAL A 123 -5.39 14.33 4.40
CA VAL A 123 -5.23 12.99 4.94
C VAL A 123 -5.09 12.03 3.76
N PHE A 124 -3.84 11.61 3.49
CA PHE A 124 -3.47 10.76 2.34
C PHE A 124 -3.26 9.29 2.73
N MET A 125 -3.89 8.86 3.83
CA MET A 125 -3.79 7.52 4.39
C MET A 125 -5.17 6.87 4.44
N ALA A 126 -5.22 5.57 4.75
CA ALA A 126 -6.49 4.90 5.00
C ALA A 126 -7.15 5.54 6.24
N VAL A 127 -8.48 5.62 6.21
CA VAL A 127 -9.32 6.16 7.29
C VAL A 127 -10.26 5.11 7.88
N GLU A 128 -10.25 3.91 7.29
CA GLU A 128 -10.95 2.74 7.80
C GLU A 128 -10.18 1.49 7.39
N GLY A 129 -10.35 0.43 8.18
CA GLY A 129 -9.79 -0.89 7.90
C GLY A 129 -8.72 -1.26 8.90
N THR A 130 -8.20 -2.48 8.77
CA THR A 130 -7.26 -3.02 9.74
C THR A 130 -6.21 -3.84 9.01
N LYS A 131 -4.96 -3.71 9.44
CA LYS A 131 -3.88 -4.59 9.01
C LYS A 131 -3.11 -5.13 10.21
N VAL A 132 -2.52 -6.30 10.03
CA VAL A 132 -1.67 -6.95 11.03
C VAL A 132 -0.26 -7.02 10.48
N LEU A 133 0.71 -6.54 11.25
CA LEU A 133 2.14 -6.69 11.03
C LEU A 133 2.66 -7.78 11.97
N THR A 134 3.17 -8.86 11.39
CA THR A 134 3.87 -9.93 12.10
C THR A 134 5.35 -9.79 11.83
N VAL A 135 6.16 -9.69 12.89
CA VAL A 135 7.62 -9.66 12.80
C VAL A 135 8.15 -10.87 13.55
N GLU A 136 9.17 -11.52 13.01
CA GLU A 136 9.79 -12.69 13.64
C GLU A 136 10.18 -12.40 15.11
N ASN A 137 9.81 -13.29 16.02
CA ASN A 137 10.06 -13.19 17.46
C ASN A 137 9.42 -11.97 18.16
N VAL A 138 8.43 -11.32 17.53
CA VAL A 138 7.67 -10.22 18.13
C VAL A 138 6.18 -10.54 18.06
N SER A 139 5.43 -10.12 19.09
CA SER A 139 3.97 -10.22 19.07
C SER A 139 3.36 -9.47 17.88
N PRO A 140 2.29 -10.02 17.25
CA PRO A 140 1.61 -9.34 16.15
C PRO A 140 1.15 -7.94 16.55
N ILE A 141 1.34 -6.99 15.62
CA ILE A 141 0.97 -5.60 15.78
C ILE A 141 -0.24 -5.33 14.90
N THR A 142 -1.39 -5.09 15.51
CA THR A 142 -2.59 -4.68 14.78
C THR A 142 -2.60 -3.17 14.63
N ILE A 143 -2.89 -2.68 13.42
CA ILE A 143 -3.06 -1.26 13.11
C ILE A 143 -4.48 -1.09 12.56
N ASP A 144 -5.33 -0.46 13.35
CA ASP A 144 -6.71 -0.10 13.01
C ASP A 144 -6.76 1.38 12.59
N TYR A 145 -7.30 1.63 11.40
CA TYR A 145 -7.41 2.95 10.80
C TYR A 145 -8.70 3.69 11.17
N GLY A 146 -9.58 3.07 11.95
CA GLY A 146 -10.83 3.67 12.41
C GLY A 146 -12.03 3.31 11.52
N THR A 147 -13.00 4.22 11.48
CA THR A 147 -14.32 3.99 10.88
C THR A 147 -14.69 5.03 9.81
N GLY A 148 -13.70 5.74 9.26
CA GLY A 148 -13.87 6.62 8.11
C GLY A 148 -13.61 8.11 8.37
N GLU A 149 -13.16 8.49 9.57
CA GLU A 149 -12.89 9.89 9.94
C GLU A 149 -11.57 10.40 9.35
N CYS A 150 -11.56 11.65 8.86
CA CYS A 150 -10.38 12.28 8.27
C CYS A 150 -9.47 12.94 9.34
N ASP A 151 -9.04 12.19 10.35
CA ASP A 151 -8.38 12.70 11.57
C ASP A 151 -6.88 12.33 11.72
N ARG A 152 -6.36 11.44 10.87
CA ARG A 152 -5.00 10.86 10.91
C ARG A 152 -4.73 10.01 12.15
N ILE A 153 -5.76 9.52 12.83
CA ILE A 153 -5.59 8.69 14.01
C ILE A 153 -5.60 7.22 13.59
N VAL A 154 -4.66 6.45 14.14
CA VAL A 154 -4.69 4.98 14.10
C VAL A 154 -4.63 4.43 15.50
N THR A 155 -5.28 3.29 15.72
CA THR A 155 -5.14 2.52 16.96
C THR A 155 -4.18 1.37 16.73
N ILE A 156 -3.09 1.35 17.49
CA ILE A 156 -2.06 0.30 17.45
C ILE A 156 -2.27 -0.61 18.65
N SER A 157 -2.42 -1.91 18.40
CA SER A 157 -2.60 -2.93 19.45
C SER A 157 -1.51 -3.99 19.43
N ILE A 158 -0.94 -4.30 20.60
CA ILE A 158 0.08 -5.34 20.80
C ILE A 158 -0.27 -6.08 22.09
N ASN A 159 -0.36 -7.42 22.05
CA ASN A 159 -0.69 -8.24 23.23
C ASN A 159 -1.95 -7.77 24.01
N GLY A 160 -2.98 -7.31 23.29
CA GLY A 160 -4.22 -6.81 23.88
C GLY A 160 -4.16 -5.41 24.49
N GLN A 161 -3.00 -4.75 24.49
CA GLN A 161 -2.88 -3.33 24.86
C GLN A 161 -2.96 -2.44 23.63
N SER A 162 -3.75 -1.37 23.69
CA SER A 162 -4.01 -0.47 22.57
C SER A 162 -3.61 0.96 22.88
N ARG A 163 -3.08 1.68 21.88
CA ARG A 163 -2.85 3.12 21.93
C ARG A 163 -3.28 3.79 20.62
N SER A 164 -3.97 4.91 20.73
CA SER A 164 -4.26 5.74 19.56
C SER A 164 -3.12 6.73 19.32
N VAL A 165 -2.73 6.88 18.05
CA VAL A 165 -1.59 7.71 17.64
C VAL A 165 -2.01 8.56 16.45
N ILE A 166 -1.66 9.85 16.50
CA ILE A 166 -1.79 10.75 15.34
C ILE A 166 -0.60 10.48 14.41
N VAL A 167 -0.88 10.03 13.19
CA VAL A 167 0.12 9.83 12.14
C VAL A 167 0.50 11.20 11.57
N ARG A 168 1.77 11.58 11.74
CA ARG A 168 2.32 12.81 11.18
C ARG A 168 3.03 12.49 9.87
N GLY A 169 2.70 13.22 8.81
CA GLY A 169 3.54 13.30 7.62
C GLY A 169 4.41 14.53 7.76
N GLU A 170 5.72 14.35 7.84
CA GLU A 170 6.69 15.44 7.63
C GLU A 170 6.83 15.75 6.13
#